data_AF-A0A2W4NFW4-F1
#
_entry.id   AF-A0A2W4NFW4-F1
#
_cell.length_a   1.000
_cell.length_b   1.000
_cell.length_c   1.000
_cell.angle_alpha   90.00
_cell.angle_beta   90.00
_cell.angle_gamma   90.00
#
_symmetry.space_group_name_H-M   'P 1'
#
loop_
_entity.id
_entity.type
_entity.pdbx_description
1 polymer ?
#
loop_
_entity_poly.entity_id
_entity_poly.type
_entity_poly.pdbx_seq_one_letter_code
_entity_poly.pdbx_strand_id
1 'polypeptide(L)'
;MFTGGANGVFYVELIEELPDGLLRVRNLAGEARRGVAAVEAVIEPEYVFPLLRGRDVAGWSSASRALVLCPHTAASRMAAVPPEELRARAPRTYAYLEQFREALSERRGFAGWERRFQQDAFYTCQRIGAYTFAPYKVVWRYIATTFRCAVVEPGPVGSQEGRPVIPHEKLMQIACDSADEAYFVCGVLSSAPARLFVERRMVETQIAPHVIARLALPRYDAADERHRQIVAHCRSGHRARARGDEPAAAAALEAINTLIPGVLPLSAAEVRAAAAALTS
;
A
#
# COMPACT_ATOMS: atom_id res chain seq x y z
N MET A 1 -4.65 5.52 1.74
CA MET A 1 -5.66 6.16 2.60
C MET A 1 -5.09 7.45 3.17
N PHE A 2 -5.83 8.56 3.08
CA PHE A 2 -5.50 9.83 3.73
C PHE A 2 -6.53 10.13 4.82
N THR A 3 -6.08 10.38 6.05
CA THR A 3 -6.94 10.56 7.23
C THR A 3 -7.39 12.01 7.46
N GLY A 4 -7.08 12.93 6.54
CA GLY A 4 -7.34 14.36 6.76
C GLY A 4 -6.54 14.97 7.92
N GLY A 5 -5.43 14.34 8.34
CA GLY A 5 -4.54 14.80 9.41
C GLY A 5 -4.80 14.17 10.79
N ALA A 6 -5.71 13.20 10.90
CA ALA A 6 -6.04 12.52 12.15
C ALA A 6 -5.43 11.11 12.24
N ASN A 7 -4.17 10.96 11.79
CA ASN A 7 -3.45 9.68 11.84
C ASN A 7 -3.49 9.07 13.26
N GLY A 8 -3.29 9.86 14.31
CA GLY A 8 -3.33 9.33 15.68
C GLY A 8 -4.71 8.93 16.21
N VAL A 9 -5.79 9.10 15.45
CA VAL A 9 -7.09 8.47 15.75
C VAL A 9 -7.25 7.17 14.96
N PHE A 10 -6.89 7.16 13.68
CA PHE A 10 -7.11 5.99 12.84
C PHE A 10 -6.01 4.94 12.96
N TYR A 11 -4.79 5.32 13.32
CA TYR A 11 -3.69 4.37 13.47
C TYR A 11 -3.72 3.79 14.86
N VAL A 12 -3.67 2.47 14.93
CA VAL A 12 -3.76 1.74 16.18
C VAL A 12 -2.69 0.67 16.27
N GLU A 13 -2.27 0.35 17.49
CA GLU A 13 -1.54 -0.86 17.81
C GLU A 13 -2.48 -1.87 18.45
N LEU A 14 -2.27 -3.16 18.13
CA LEU A 14 -2.98 -4.25 18.79
C LEU A 14 -2.27 -4.53 20.13
N ILE A 15 -3.01 -4.47 21.23
CA ILE A 15 -2.53 -4.87 22.55
C ILE A 15 -2.73 -6.37 22.73
N GLU A 16 -3.97 -6.83 22.52
CA GLU A 16 -4.36 -8.24 22.63
C GLU A 16 -5.61 -8.50 21.80
N GLU A 17 -5.74 -9.74 21.33
CA GLU A 17 -6.99 -10.26 20.82
C GLU A 17 -7.69 -11.02 21.96
N LEU A 18 -8.95 -10.67 22.19
CA LEU A 18 -9.76 -11.26 23.25
C LEU A 18 -10.34 -12.62 22.82
N PRO A 19 -10.74 -13.49 23.77
CA PRO A 19 -11.27 -14.82 23.43
C PRO A 19 -12.52 -14.82 22.54
N ASP A 20 -13.26 -13.72 22.49
CA ASP A 20 -14.44 -13.54 21.63
C ASP A 20 -14.10 -12.98 20.23
N GLY A 21 -12.81 -12.83 19.91
CA GLY A 21 -12.30 -12.32 18.63
C GLY A 21 -12.30 -10.80 18.52
N LEU A 22 -12.68 -10.06 19.58
CA LEU A 22 -12.54 -8.61 19.60
C LEU A 22 -11.09 -8.19 19.82
N LEU A 23 -10.74 -7.01 19.34
CA LEU A 23 -9.38 -6.48 19.42
C LEU A 23 -9.31 -5.40 20.49
N ARG A 24 -8.46 -5.58 21.50
CA ARG A 24 -8.05 -4.48 22.37
C ARG A 24 -6.92 -3.73 21.70
N VAL A 25 -7.16 -2.46 21.39
CA VAL A 25 -6.23 -1.61 20.65
C VAL A 25 -5.91 -0.33 21.42
N ARG A 26 -4.78 0.28 21.11
CA ARG A 26 -4.43 1.65 21.52
C ARG A 26 -4.19 2.51 20.29
N ASN A 27 -4.69 3.73 20.29
CA ASN A 27 -4.40 4.66 19.19
C ASN A 27 -2.98 5.23 19.28
N LEU A 28 -2.36 5.44 18.11
CA LEU A 28 -1.04 6.03 18.00
C LEU A 28 -1.13 7.56 18.08
N ALA A 29 -1.54 8.10 19.22
CA ALA A 29 -1.84 9.53 19.40
C ALA A 29 -0.73 10.48 18.92
N GLY A 30 0.54 10.09 19.09
CA GLY A 30 1.71 10.86 18.64
C GLY A 30 1.86 11.00 17.11
N GLU A 31 1.14 10.21 16.32
CA GLU A 31 1.14 10.31 14.85
C GLU A 31 0.14 11.37 14.34
N ALA A 32 -0.69 11.97 15.20
CA ALA A 32 -1.63 13.00 14.80
C ALA A 32 -0.96 14.38 14.60
N ARG A 33 -1.42 15.13 13.59
CA ARG A 33 -0.95 16.52 13.36
C ARG A 33 -1.46 17.48 14.45
N ARG A 34 -2.60 17.16 15.06
CA ARG A 34 -3.17 17.85 16.22
C ARG A 34 -3.19 16.87 17.38
N GLY A 35 -2.89 17.35 18.60
CA GLY A 35 -2.94 16.50 19.78
C GLY A 35 -4.31 15.85 19.93
N VAL A 36 -4.31 14.54 20.11
CA VAL A 36 -5.51 13.73 20.44
C VAL A 36 -5.19 12.90 21.68
N ALA A 37 -6.20 12.58 22.47
CA ALA A 37 -6.00 11.73 23.64
C ALA A 37 -5.49 10.34 23.23
N ALA A 38 -4.61 9.76 24.04
CA ALA A 38 -4.30 8.34 23.99
C ALA A 38 -5.42 7.57 24.70
N VAL A 39 -6.03 6.63 23.98
CA VAL A 39 -7.21 5.87 24.38
C VAL A 39 -6.97 4.42 24.01
N GLU A 40 -7.23 3.54 24.98
CA GLU A 40 -7.42 2.11 24.72
C GLU A 40 -8.90 1.82 24.55
N ALA A 41 -9.23 0.96 23.58
CA ALA A 41 -10.59 0.52 23.35
C ALA A 41 -10.61 -0.92 22.87
N VAL A 42 -11.72 -1.60 23.13
CA VAL A 42 -12.01 -2.90 22.51
C VAL A 42 -12.90 -2.63 21.30
N ILE A 43 -12.48 -3.07 20.10
CA ILE A 43 -13.17 -2.83 18.84
C ILE A 43 -13.34 -4.13 18.04
N GLU A 44 -14.29 -4.13 17.11
CA GLU A 44 -14.49 -5.20 16.16
C GLU A 44 -13.37 -5.23 15.10
N PRO A 45 -12.90 -6.41 14.66
CA PRO A 45 -11.81 -6.52 13.69
C PRO A 45 -12.20 -6.12 12.27
N GLU A 46 -13.51 -6.02 11.98
CA GLU A 46 -14.06 -5.88 10.63
C GLU A 46 -13.44 -4.73 9.82
N TYR A 47 -13.21 -3.58 10.47
CA TYR A 47 -12.67 -2.37 9.85
C TYR A 47 -11.20 -2.12 10.18
N VAL A 48 -10.51 -3.11 10.78
CA VAL A 48 -9.09 -3.02 11.12
C VAL A 48 -8.27 -3.71 10.05
N PHE A 49 -7.23 -3.04 9.56
CA PHE A 49 -6.38 -3.54 8.50
C PHE A 49 -4.90 -3.26 8.80
N PRO A 50 -3.97 -4.06 8.25
CA PRO A 50 -2.55 -3.73 8.31
C PRO A 50 -2.27 -2.41 7.58
N LEU A 51 -1.47 -1.54 8.19
CA LEU A 51 -1.08 -0.25 7.64
C LEU A 51 0.36 -0.28 7.10
N LEU A 52 0.51 -0.01 5.81
CA LEU A 52 1.82 0.15 5.18
C LEU A 52 2.19 1.64 5.05
N ARG A 53 3.29 2.05 5.68
CA ARG A 53 3.79 3.43 5.62
C ARG A 53 5.01 3.55 4.71
N GLY A 54 5.36 4.78 4.33
CA GLY A 54 6.53 5.03 3.47
C GLY A 54 7.85 4.50 4.03
N ARG A 55 8.02 4.53 5.37
CA ARG A 55 9.20 3.98 6.07
C ARG A 55 9.25 2.46 6.11
N ASP A 56 8.13 1.82 5.78
CA ASP A 56 7.96 0.36 5.78
C ASP A 56 8.13 -0.23 4.36
N VAL A 57 8.55 0.59 3.38
CA VAL A 57 8.73 0.19 1.97
C VAL A 57 10.15 0.51 1.49
N ALA A 58 10.81 -0.50 0.92
CA ALA A 58 12.06 -0.39 0.18
C ALA A 58 11.99 -1.25 -1.10
N GLY A 59 13.07 -1.29 -1.89
CA GLY A 59 13.11 -2.14 -3.08
C GLY A 59 12.91 -3.61 -2.70
N TRP A 60 11.84 -4.22 -3.21
CA TRP A 60 11.44 -5.60 -2.92
C TRP A 60 11.27 -5.93 -1.43
N SER A 61 10.86 -4.94 -0.64
CA SER A 61 10.54 -5.11 0.78
C SER A 61 9.34 -4.24 1.15
N SER A 62 8.31 -4.86 1.71
CA SER A 62 7.15 -4.18 2.28
C SER A 62 6.74 -4.91 3.57
N ALA A 63 6.77 -4.23 4.71
CA ALA A 63 6.47 -4.85 6.00
C ALA A 63 5.58 -3.93 6.84
N SER A 64 4.28 -4.24 6.90
CA SER A 64 3.34 -3.51 7.74
C SER A 64 3.71 -3.67 9.22
N ARG A 65 3.84 -2.57 9.95
CA ARG A 65 4.21 -2.54 11.39
C ARG A 65 3.19 -1.82 12.27
N ALA A 66 2.03 -1.50 11.73
CA ALA A 66 0.93 -0.87 12.45
C ALA A 66 -0.39 -1.33 11.86
N LEU A 67 -1.49 -1.04 12.55
CA LEU A 67 -2.83 -1.24 12.05
C LEU A 67 -3.50 0.12 11.78
N VAL A 68 -4.53 0.10 10.96
CA VAL A 68 -5.39 1.25 10.70
C VAL A 68 -6.84 0.85 10.78
N LEU A 69 -7.63 1.67 11.46
CA LEU A 69 -9.07 1.64 11.44
C LEU A 69 -9.55 2.35 10.16
N CYS A 70 -10.22 1.62 9.28
CA CYS A 70 -10.72 2.11 8.01
C CYS A 70 -12.21 1.78 7.89
N PRO A 71 -13.12 2.66 8.36
CA PRO A 71 -14.57 2.46 8.30
C PRO A 71 -15.11 2.69 6.88
N HIS A 72 -14.49 2.03 5.90
CA HIS A 72 -14.78 2.07 4.47
C HIS A 72 -14.66 0.66 3.91
N THR A 73 -15.28 0.42 2.77
CA THR A 73 -15.17 -0.85 2.04
C THR A 73 -14.82 -0.62 0.57
N ALA A 74 -14.50 -1.71 -0.14
CA ALA A 74 -14.30 -1.66 -1.59
C ALA A 74 -15.53 -1.10 -2.33
N ALA A 75 -16.73 -1.38 -1.79
CA ALA A 75 -18.00 -0.90 -2.32
C ALA A 75 -18.27 0.57 -1.98
N SER A 76 -18.05 0.96 -0.71
CA SER A 76 -18.37 2.31 -0.23
C SER A 76 -17.37 3.36 -0.76
N ARG A 77 -16.12 2.95 -1.02
CA ARG A 77 -15.05 3.82 -1.55
C ARG A 77 -14.87 5.05 -0.66
N MET A 78 -15.02 6.27 -1.21
CA MET A 78 -14.90 7.51 -0.45
C MET A 78 -16.11 7.82 0.44
N ALA A 79 -17.28 7.26 0.17
CA ALA A 79 -18.36 7.30 1.14
C ALA A 79 -18.00 6.30 2.24
N ALA A 80 -17.77 6.78 3.46
CA ALA A 80 -17.58 5.87 4.59
C ALA A 80 -18.84 5.04 4.81
N VAL A 81 -18.72 3.92 5.53
CA VAL A 81 -19.89 3.15 5.96
C VAL A 81 -20.81 4.09 6.74
N PRO A 82 -22.12 4.16 6.42
CA PRO A 82 -23.05 5.09 7.08
C PRO A 82 -23.08 4.90 8.60
N PRO A 83 -23.28 5.97 9.41
CA PRO A 83 -23.28 5.90 10.87
C PRO A 83 -24.21 4.83 11.46
N GLU A 84 -25.42 4.69 10.91
CA GLU A 84 -26.41 3.71 11.32
C GLU A 84 -25.95 2.27 11.03
N GLU A 85 -25.35 2.04 9.85
CA GLU A 85 -24.82 0.73 9.48
C GLU A 85 -23.61 0.38 10.33
N LEU A 86 -22.67 1.32 10.51
CA LEU A 86 -21.48 1.10 11.32
C LEU A 86 -21.85 0.82 12.78
N ARG A 87 -22.84 1.54 13.34
CA ARG A 87 -23.32 1.30 14.70
C ARG A 87 -24.01 -0.07 14.84
N ALA A 88 -24.72 -0.54 13.81
CA ALA A 88 -25.37 -1.84 13.84
C ALA A 88 -24.37 -3.01 13.74
N ARG A 89 -23.33 -2.86 12.90
CA ARG A 89 -22.36 -3.94 12.61
C ARG A 89 -21.15 -3.95 13.52
N ALA A 90 -20.65 -2.77 13.88
CA ALA A 90 -19.45 -2.57 14.67
C ALA A 90 -19.67 -1.47 15.74
N PRO A 91 -20.58 -1.69 16.70
CA PRO A 91 -20.97 -0.69 17.70
C PRO A 91 -19.80 -0.17 18.52
N ARG A 92 -18.80 -1.00 18.86
CA ARG A 92 -17.64 -0.57 19.66
C ARG A 92 -16.68 0.28 18.84
N THR A 93 -16.48 -0.08 17.57
CA THR A 93 -15.74 0.73 16.59
C THR A 93 -16.38 2.10 16.43
N TYR A 94 -17.70 2.15 16.29
CA TYR A 94 -18.45 3.40 16.23
C TYR A 94 -18.26 4.23 17.51
N ALA A 95 -18.42 3.61 18.68
CA ALA A 95 -18.23 4.27 19.97
C ALA A 95 -16.79 4.78 20.20
N TYR A 96 -15.79 4.07 19.69
CA TYR A 96 -14.40 4.53 19.67
C TYR A 96 -14.26 5.81 18.84
N LEU A 97 -14.76 5.82 17.60
CA LEU A 97 -14.67 6.98 16.72
C LEU A 97 -15.45 8.19 17.27
N GLU A 98 -16.62 7.95 17.86
CA GLU A 98 -17.49 8.96 18.46
C GLU A 98 -16.77 9.82 19.50
N GLN A 99 -15.86 9.25 20.30
CA GLN A 99 -15.05 9.98 21.28
C GLN A 99 -14.18 11.07 20.64
N PHE A 100 -13.85 10.92 19.35
CA PHE A 100 -13.04 11.87 18.58
C PHE A 100 -13.88 12.69 17.60
N ARG A 101 -15.23 12.71 17.71
CA ARG A 101 -16.11 13.38 16.75
C ARG A 101 -15.71 14.81 16.46
N GLU A 102 -15.46 15.60 17.50
CA GLU A 102 -15.06 17.02 17.37
C GLU A 102 -13.78 17.13 16.55
N ALA A 103 -12.70 16.46 16.99
CA ALA A 103 -11.41 16.44 16.30
C ALA A 103 -11.51 15.96 14.84
N LEU A 104 -12.34 14.95 14.58
CA LEU A 104 -12.57 14.40 13.25
C LEU A 104 -13.42 15.32 12.36
N SER A 105 -14.34 16.09 12.93
CA SER A 105 -15.20 17.03 12.18
C SER A 105 -14.46 18.32 11.81
N GLU A 106 -13.48 18.72 12.62
CA GLU A 106 -12.67 19.93 12.41
C GLU A 106 -11.47 19.76 11.46
N ARG A 107 -11.31 18.58 10.87
CA ARG A 107 -10.23 18.30 9.91
C ARG A 107 -10.34 19.22 8.71
N ARG A 108 -9.26 19.95 8.42
CA ARG A 108 -9.15 20.89 7.29
C ARG A 108 -8.65 20.23 6.00
N GLY A 109 -8.39 18.92 6.01
CA GLY A 109 -7.82 18.19 4.87
C GLY A 109 -8.79 17.89 3.72
N PHE A 110 -10.07 18.21 3.87
CA PHE A 110 -11.13 17.96 2.88
C PHE A 110 -11.27 19.14 1.93
N ALA A 111 -11.16 18.90 0.63
CA ALA A 111 -11.55 19.88 -0.39
C ALA A 111 -13.08 20.10 -0.38
N GLY A 112 -13.54 21.18 -0.99
CA GLY A 112 -14.96 21.58 -0.94
C GLY A 112 -15.94 20.47 -1.35
N TRP A 113 -15.65 19.74 -2.43
CA TRP A 113 -16.50 18.62 -2.88
C TRP A 113 -16.40 17.37 -2.01
N GLU A 114 -15.29 17.19 -1.27
CA GLU A 114 -15.09 16.05 -0.38
C GLU A 114 -15.78 16.26 0.97
N ARG A 115 -16.05 17.51 1.34
CA ARG A 115 -16.65 17.89 2.64
C ARG A 115 -18.01 17.25 2.87
N ARG A 116 -18.80 17.00 1.82
CA ARG A 116 -20.09 16.29 1.93
C ARG A 116 -19.92 14.90 2.56
N PHE A 117 -18.89 14.14 2.16
CA PHE A 117 -18.67 12.80 2.70
C PHE A 117 -18.31 12.84 4.19
N GLN A 118 -17.60 13.89 4.62
CA GLN A 118 -17.30 14.12 6.05
C GLN A 118 -18.56 14.53 6.84
N GLN A 119 -19.48 15.26 6.22
CA GLN A 119 -20.76 15.63 6.83
C GLN A 119 -21.68 14.42 6.99
N ASP A 120 -21.72 13.54 5.98
CA ASP A 120 -22.48 12.28 6.02
C ASP A 120 -21.91 11.32 7.09
N ALA A 121 -20.59 11.24 7.19
CA ALA A 121 -19.88 10.46 8.21
C ALA A 121 -18.61 11.17 8.67
N PHE A 122 -18.60 11.61 9.94
CA PHE A 122 -17.51 12.40 10.52
C PHE A 122 -16.14 11.71 10.51
N TYR A 123 -16.13 10.37 10.45
CA TYR A 123 -14.94 9.52 10.38
C TYR A 123 -14.47 9.20 8.95
N THR A 124 -15.04 9.83 7.93
CA THR A 124 -14.62 9.63 6.53
C THR A 124 -13.12 9.86 6.35
N CYS A 125 -12.50 9.04 5.50
CA CYS A 125 -11.13 9.18 5.03
C CYS A 125 -11.09 9.31 3.50
N GLN A 126 -10.05 9.97 3.01
CA GLN A 126 -9.90 10.34 1.59
C GLN A 126 -8.98 9.36 0.86
N ARG A 127 -9.02 9.43 -0.47
CA ARG A 127 -8.20 8.59 -1.38
C ARG A 127 -8.41 7.10 -1.10
N ILE A 128 -9.69 6.73 -0.99
CA ILE A 128 -10.14 5.35 -0.82
C ILE A 128 -10.96 4.97 -2.06
N GLY A 129 -10.62 3.83 -2.64
CA GLY A 129 -11.39 3.19 -3.70
C GLY A 129 -11.27 1.69 -3.59
N ALA A 130 -11.88 0.95 -4.53
CA ALA A 130 -11.76 -0.51 -4.58
C ALA A 130 -10.30 -0.97 -4.59
N TYR A 131 -9.43 -0.23 -5.29
CA TYR A 131 -7.99 -0.47 -5.34
C TYR A 131 -7.31 -0.49 -3.95
N THR A 132 -7.86 0.23 -2.96
CA THR A 132 -7.31 0.26 -1.59
C THR A 132 -7.42 -1.11 -0.93
N PHE A 133 -8.46 -1.86 -1.27
CA PHE A 133 -8.78 -3.17 -0.69
C PHE A 133 -8.36 -4.34 -1.58
N ALA A 134 -7.64 -4.09 -2.68
CA ALA A 134 -7.09 -5.16 -3.50
C ALA A 134 -6.22 -6.11 -2.67
N PRO A 135 -6.30 -7.44 -2.86
CA PRO A 135 -5.57 -8.40 -2.05
C PRO A 135 -4.06 -8.24 -2.21
N TYR A 136 -3.59 -8.05 -3.44
CA TYR A 136 -2.20 -7.80 -3.76
C TYR A 136 -2.02 -6.42 -4.35
N LYS A 137 -0.84 -5.83 -4.13
CA LYS A 137 -0.50 -4.52 -4.68
C LYS A 137 0.97 -4.45 -5.07
N VAL A 138 1.29 -3.61 -6.03
CA VAL A 138 2.67 -3.13 -6.23
C VAL A 138 2.74 -1.68 -5.78
N VAL A 139 3.62 -1.38 -4.83
CA VAL A 139 3.70 -0.05 -4.22
C VAL A 139 5.07 0.59 -4.42
N TRP A 140 5.10 1.91 -4.42
CA TRP A 140 6.33 2.72 -4.35
C TRP A 140 6.07 4.02 -3.60
N ARG A 141 7.16 4.65 -3.14
CA ARG A 141 7.09 5.95 -2.47
C ARG A 141 6.83 7.05 -3.50
N TYR A 142 5.85 7.92 -3.23
CA TYR A 142 5.61 9.11 -4.06
C TYR A 142 6.78 10.09 -4.01
N ILE A 143 7.45 10.20 -2.85
CA ILE A 143 8.64 11.04 -2.66
C ILE A 143 9.84 10.13 -2.37
N ALA A 144 10.76 10.06 -3.32
CA ALA A 144 12.02 9.34 -3.21
C ALA A 144 13.04 9.89 -4.22
N THR A 145 14.34 9.71 -3.97
CA THR A 145 15.40 10.06 -4.93
C THR A 145 15.65 8.98 -5.98
N THR A 146 15.18 7.75 -5.72
CA THR A 146 15.31 6.62 -6.64
C THR A 146 13.99 5.88 -6.72
N PHE A 147 13.70 5.30 -7.88
CA PHE A 147 12.48 4.52 -8.06
C PHE A 147 12.71 3.09 -7.56
N ARG A 148 11.99 2.74 -6.51
CA ARG A 148 11.96 1.39 -5.92
C ARG A 148 10.52 1.00 -5.66
N CYS A 149 10.17 -0.21 -6.06
CA CYS A 149 8.86 -0.79 -5.81
C CYS A 149 8.97 -2.12 -5.07
N ALA A 150 7.86 -2.54 -4.48
CA ALA A 150 7.72 -3.82 -3.79
C ALA A 150 6.31 -4.36 -3.99
N VAL A 151 6.19 -5.69 -3.98
CA VAL A 151 4.92 -6.38 -3.82
C VAL A 151 4.46 -6.25 -2.37
N VAL A 152 3.17 -6.03 -2.19
CA VAL A 152 2.46 -6.07 -0.92
C VAL A 152 1.49 -7.25 -1.00
N GLU A 153 1.72 -8.21 -0.13
CA GLU A 153 0.82 -9.37 0.08
C GLU A 153 -0.19 -9.05 1.19
N PRO A 154 -1.32 -9.78 1.24
CA PRO A 154 -2.22 -9.73 2.39
C PRO A 154 -1.47 -10.00 3.71
N GLY A 155 -1.87 -9.33 4.79
CA GLY A 155 -1.21 -9.43 6.09
C GLY A 155 -2.18 -9.77 7.22
N PRO A 156 -1.65 -10.00 8.44
CA PRO A 156 -2.45 -10.40 9.59
C PRO A 156 -3.07 -9.23 10.34
N VAL A 157 -4.21 -9.48 11.00
CA VAL A 157 -4.81 -8.65 12.05
C VAL A 157 -5.23 -9.57 13.19
N GLY A 158 -4.47 -9.57 14.29
CA GLY A 158 -4.61 -10.60 15.32
C GLY A 158 -4.38 -11.99 14.71
N SER A 159 -5.31 -12.91 14.94
CA SER A 159 -5.35 -14.26 14.40
C SER A 159 -5.87 -14.33 12.96
N GLN A 160 -6.43 -13.24 12.43
CA GLN A 160 -6.97 -13.19 11.07
C GLN A 160 -5.87 -12.95 10.04
N GLU A 161 -5.57 -13.96 9.24
CA GLU A 161 -4.68 -13.85 8.09
C GLU A 161 -5.41 -13.32 6.85
N GLY A 162 -4.65 -12.93 5.83
CA GLY A 162 -5.22 -12.62 4.51
C GLY A 162 -5.92 -11.25 4.40
N ARG A 163 -5.72 -10.33 5.35
CA ARG A 163 -6.33 -9.00 5.33
C ARG A 163 -5.62 -8.11 4.30
N PRO A 164 -6.37 -7.35 3.46
CA PRO A 164 -5.77 -6.38 2.57
C PRO A 164 -4.96 -5.34 3.34
N VAL A 165 -3.69 -5.15 2.95
CA VAL A 165 -2.84 -4.11 3.53
C VAL A 165 -3.19 -2.75 2.92
N ILE A 166 -3.38 -1.73 3.76
CA ILE A 166 -3.81 -0.39 3.38
C ILE A 166 -2.58 0.54 3.31
N PRO A 167 -2.22 1.07 2.13
CA PRO A 167 -1.09 1.99 2.04
C PRO A 167 -1.44 3.40 2.52
N HIS A 168 -0.49 4.05 3.20
CA HIS A 168 -0.49 5.48 3.49
C HIS A 168 -0.61 6.33 2.21
N GLU A 169 -1.16 7.55 2.25
CA GLU A 169 -1.46 8.35 1.05
C GLU A 169 -0.25 8.79 0.22
N LYS A 170 0.94 8.66 0.77
CA LYS A 170 2.24 8.92 0.10
C LYS A 170 2.86 7.67 -0.50
N LEU A 171 2.21 6.52 -0.39
CA LEU A 171 2.52 5.35 -1.19
C LEU A 171 1.59 5.33 -2.39
N MET A 172 2.18 5.28 -3.57
CA MET A 172 1.46 5.00 -4.80
C MET A 172 1.31 3.48 -4.95
N GLN A 173 0.29 3.04 -5.67
CA GLN A 173 -0.05 1.63 -5.77
C GLN A 173 -0.65 1.29 -7.13
N ILE A 174 -0.39 0.05 -7.57
CA ILE A 174 -1.14 -0.66 -8.60
C ILE A 174 -1.85 -1.81 -7.87
N ALA A 175 -3.18 -1.88 -8.01
CA ALA A 175 -3.97 -2.99 -7.49
C ALA A 175 -3.78 -4.22 -8.38
N CYS A 176 -3.63 -5.39 -7.76
CA CYS A 176 -3.49 -6.67 -8.44
C CYS A 176 -4.44 -7.69 -7.79
N ASP A 177 -5.00 -8.56 -8.63
CA ASP A 177 -5.98 -9.56 -8.18
C ASP A 177 -5.31 -10.84 -7.69
N SER A 178 -4.05 -11.07 -8.08
CA SER A 178 -3.27 -12.25 -7.70
C SER A 178 -1.82 -11.91 -7.34
N ALA A 179 -1.18 -12.82 -6.59
CA ALA A 179 0.23 -12.73 -6.27
C ALA A 179 1.09 -12.71 -7.55
N ASP A 180 0.80 -13.59 -8.51
CA ASP A 180 1.59 -13.72 -9.73
C ASP A 180 1.52 -12.45 -10.59
N GLU A 181 0.35 -11.85 -10.73
CA GLU A 181 0.20 -10.55 -11.38
C GLU A 181 1.05 -9.47 -10.67
N ALA A 182 0.99 -9.39 -9.34
CA ALA A 182 1.74 -8.40 -8.58
C ALA A 182 3.26 -8.59 -8.72
N TYR A 183 3.75 -9.83 -8.64
CA TYR A 183 5.17 -10.15 -8.81
C TYR A 183 5.64 -9.92 -10.25
N PHE A 184 4.79 -10.16 -11.25
CA PHE A 184 5.09 -9.83 -12.63
C PHE A 184 5.24 -8.32 -12.82
N VAL A 185 4.23 -7.54 -12.42
CA VAL A 185 4.24 -6.07 -12.52
C VAL A 185 5.44 -5.48 -11.76
N CYS A 186 5.70 -5.96 -10.54
CA CYS A 186 6.84 -5.51 -9.74
C CYS A 186 8.18 -5.87 -10.40
N GLY A 187 8.30 -7.08 -10.96
CA GLY A 187 9.49 -7.52 -11.68
C GLY A 187 9.80 -6.63 -12.88
N VAL A 188 8.82 -6.43 -13.77
CA VAL A 188 8.96 -5.57 -14.95
C VAL A 188 9.30 -4.13 -14.54
N LEU A 189 8.60 -3.57 -13.54
CA LEU A 189 8.89 -2.21 -13.04
C LEU A 189 10.27 -2.06 -12.39
N SER A 190 10.80 -3.14 -11.83
CA SER A 190 12.12 -3.14 -11.18
C SER A 190 13.27 -3.23 -12.18
N SER A 191 12.98 -3.68 -13.41
CA SER A 191 14.00 -3.82 -14.46
C SER A 191 14.73 -2.51 -14.75
N ALA A 192 15.98 -2.64 -15.20
CA ALA A 192 16.82 -1.50 -15.54
C ALA A 192 16.16 -0.50 -16.51
N PRO A 193 15.60 -0.90 -17.67
CA PRO A 193 14.98 0.06 -18.58
C PRO A 193 13.73 0.73 -17.98
N ALA A 194 12.88 -0.01 -17.25
CA ALA A 194 11.70 0.57 -16.61
C ALA A 194 12.10 1.58 -15.53
N ARG A 195 13.06 1.21 -14.67
CA ARG A 195 13.58 2.10 -13.62
C ARG A 195 14.19 3.37 -14.21
N LEU A 196 15.05 3.23 -15.22
CA LEU A 196 15.66 4.38 -15.90
C LEU A 196 14.60 5.28 -16.55
N PHE A 197 13.59 4.69 -17.20
CA PHE A 197 12.50 5.45 -17.83
C PHE A 197 11.74 6.32 -16.83
N VAL A 198 11.45 5.76 -15.65
CA VAL A 198 10.76 6.46 -14.55
C VAL A 198 11.65 7.54 -13.96
N GLU A 199 12.88 7.21 -13.60
CA GLU A 199 13.82 8.15 -12.95
C GLU A 199 14.12 9.36 -13.83
N ARG A 200 14.20 9.19 -15.16
CA ARG A 200 14.38 10.29 -16.13
C ARG A 200 13.16 11.22 -16.27
N ARG A 201 12.01 10.83 -15.71
CA ARG A 201 10.74 11.57 -15.80
C ARG A 201 10.22 12.01 -14.43
N MET A 202 11.01 11.81 -13.38
CA MET A 202 10.70 12.34 -12.06
C MET A 202 10.77 13.87 -12.09
N VAL A 203 9.81 14.51 -11.44
CA VAL A 203 9.88 15.95 -11.17
C VAL A 203 10.49 16.09 -9.79
N GLU A 204 11.77 16.48 -9.75
CA GLU A 204 12.60 16.44 -8.54
C GLU A 204 12.60 15.03 -7.92
N THR A 205 11.91 14.86 -6.78
CA THR A 205 11.79 13.59 -6.04
C THR A 205 10.41 12.94 -6.19
N GLN A 206 9.55 13.49 -7.04
CA GLN A 206 8.16 13.04 -7.18
C GLN A 206 8.03 11.94 -8.23
N ILE A 207 7.43 10.80 -7.82
CA ILE A 207 7.20 9.62 -8.66
C ILE A 207 5.69 9.40 -8.81
N ALA A 208 5.08 10.17 -9.71
CA ALA A 208 3.64 10.14 -9.91
C ALA A 208 3.17 8.91 -10.74
N PRO A 209 1.98 8.33 -10.45
CA PRO A 209 1.46 7.17 -11.18
C PRO A 209 1.33 7.35 -12.70
N HIS A 210 1.09 8.58 -13.16
CA HIS A 210 0.99 8.85 -14.60
C HIS A 210 2.32 8.62 -15.35
N VAL A 211 3.46 8.67 -14.66
CA VAL A 211 4.77 8.32 -15.24
C VAL A 211 4.81 6.83 -15.53
N ILE A 212 4.32 6.00 -14.61
CA ILE A 212 4.25 4.55 -14.75
C ILE A 212 3.29 4.15 -15.87
N ALA A 213 2.14 4.83 -15.99
CA ALA A 213 1.15 4.54 -17.04
C ALA A 213 1.74 4.66 -18.47
N ARG A 214 2.79 5.48 -18.66
CA ARG A 214 3.47 5.64 -19.95
C ARG A 214 4.41 4.50 -20.32
N LEU A 215 4.76 3.61 -19.38
CA LEU A 215 5.51 2.39 -19.69
C LEU A 215 4.68 1.38 -20.48
N ALA A 216 3.35 1.53 -20.50
CA ALA A 216 2.43 0.62 -21.18
C ALA A 216 2.71 -0.86 -20.83
N LEU A 217 2.76 -1.16 -19.53
CA LEU A 217 3.08 -2.50 -19.04
C LEU A 217 2.15 -3.54 -19.68
N PRO A 218 2.68 -4.67 -20.19
CA PRO A 218 1.86 -5.76 -20.66
C PRO A 218 1.02 -6.32 -19.51
N ARG A 219 -0.14 -6.89 -19.84
CA ARG A 219 -0.91 -7.67 -18.87
C ARG A 219 -0.14 -8.95 -18.57
N TYR A 220 -0.21 -9.39 -17.32
CA TYR A 220 0.31 -10.70 -16.95
C TYR A 220 -0.38 -11.80 -17.79
N ASP A 221 0.40 -12.75 -18.25
CA ASP A 221 -0.05 -13.89 -19.04
C ASP A 221 0.57 -15.14 -18.42
N ALA A 222 -0.29 -15.97 -17.82
CA ALA A 222 0.13 -17.20 -17.17
C ALA A 222 0.58 -18.26 -18.17
N ALA A 223 0.28 -18.12 -19.47
CA ALA A 223 0.74 -19.03 -20.53
C ALA A 223 2.15 -18.70 -21.02
N ASP A 224 2.60 -17.44 -20.90
CA ASP A 224 3.95 -17.03 -21.27
C ASP A 224 5.00 -17.48 -20.23
N GLU A 225 5.93 -18.33 -20.65
CA GLU A 225 7.01 -18.85 -19.79
C GLU A 225 7.89 -17.73 -19.23
N ARG A 226 8.14 -16.66 -19.99
CA ARG A 226 8.97 -15.54 -19.54
C ARG A 226 8.27 -14.78 -18.42
N HIS A 227 6.95 -14.61 -18.52
CA HIS A 227 6.17 -13.99 -17.45
C HIS A 227 6.25 -14.82 -16.16
N ARG A 228 6.09 -16.14 -16.25
CA ARG A 228 6.25 -17.05 -15.10
C ARG A 228 7.66 -16.98 -14.49
N GLN A 229 8.70 -16.89 -15.32
CA GLN A 229 10.08 -16.76 -14.86
C GLN A 229 10.34 -15.41 -14.16
N ILE A 230 9.80 -14.30 -14.69
CA ILE A 230 9.87 -12.99 -14.02
C ILE A 230 9.19 -13.05 -12.65
N VAL A 231 8.02 -13.69 -12.54
CA VAL A 231 7.34 -13.90 -11.26
C VAL A 231 8.23 -14.67 -10.29
N ALA A 232 8.81 -15.78 -10.73
CA ALA A 232 9.67 -16.62 -9.89
C ALA A 232 10.92 -15.86 -9.40
N HIS A 233 11.61 -15.14 -10.29
CA HIS A 233 12.78 -14.34 -9.93
C HIS A 233 12.41 -13.18 -9.00
N CYS A 234 11.32 -12.45 -9.28
CA CYS A 234 10.89 -11.34 -8.43
C CYS A 234 10.54 -11.82 -7.03
N ARG A 235 9.82 -12.94 -6.90
CA ARG A 235 9.48 -13.56 -5.61
C ARG A 235 10.73 -14.06 -4.88
N SER A 236 11.67 -14.70 -5.58
CA SER A 236 12.97 -15.10 -5.00
C SER A 236 13.75 -13.90 -4.49
N GLY A 237 13.76 -12.81 -5.25
CA GLY A 237 14.41 -11.55 -4.89
C GLY A 237 13.81 -10.91 -3.62
N HIS A 238 12.49 -10.89 -3.48
CA HIS A 238 11.82 -10.43 -2.25
C HIS A 238 12.22 -11.31 -1.05
N ARG A 239 12.24 -12.64 -1.22
CA ARG A 239 12.66 -13.58 -0.17
C ARG A 239 14.13 -13.38 0.22
N ALA A 240 15.01 -13.13 -0.75
CA ALA A 240 16.41 -12.83 -0.50
C ALA A 240 16.57 -11.54 0.31
N ARG A 241 15.88 -10.46 -0.07
CA ARG A 241 15.82 -9.21 0.71
C ARG A 241 15.33 -9.41 2.14
N ALA A 242 14.28 -10.21 2.33
CA ALA A 242 13.76 -10.51 3.65
C ALA A 242 14.78 -11.23 4.56
N ARG A 243 15.71 -12.00 3.97
CA ARG A 243 16.81 -12.67 4.69
C ARG A 243 18.09 -11.83 4.80
N GLY A 244 18.12 -10.63 4.22
CA GLY A 244 19.34 -9.80 4.14
C GLY A 244 20.37 -10.29 3.11
N ASP A 245 19.97 -11.17 2.18
CA ASP A 245 20.82 -11.71 1.12
C ASP A 245 20.81 -10.78 -0.12
N GLU A 246 21.57 -9.70 0.00
CA GLU A 246 21.71 -8.68 -1.05
C GLU A 246 22.25 -9.24 -2.38
N PRO A 247 23.29 -10.10 -2.40
CA PRO A 247 23.77 -10.71 -3.64
C PRO A 247 22.72 -11.54 -4.37
N ALA A 248 21.95 -12.37 -3.66
CA ALA A 248 20.90 -13.17 -4.30
C ALA A 248 19.75 -12.29 -4.82
N ALA A 249 19.42 -11.21 -4.12
CA ALA A 249 18.44 -10.24 -4.62
C ALA A 249 18.93 -9.54 -5.90
N ALA A 250 20.21 -9.16 -5.96
CA ALA A 250 20.80 -8.58 -7.17
C ALA A 250 20.82 -9.58 -8.35
N ALA A 251 21.20 -10.83 -8.09
CA ALA A 251 21.18 -11.89 -9.11
C ALA A 251 19.76 -12.15 -9.67
N ALA A 252 18.74 -12.12 -8.81
CA ALA A 252 17.35 -12.22 -9.23
C ALA A 252 16.94 -11.03 -10.12
N LEU A 253 17.40 -9.81 -9.83
CA LEU A 253 17.13 -8.65 -10.67
C LEU A 253 17.81 -8.77 -12.03
N GLU A 254 19.04 -9.27 -12.09
CA GLU A 254 19.68 -9.51 -13.38
C GLU A 254 19.00 -10.59 -14.21
N ALA A 255 18.54 -11.67 -13.56
CA ALA A 255 17.73 -12.68 -14.24
C ALA A 255 16.42 -12.10 -14.80
N ILE A 256 15.82 -11.11 -14.14
CA ILE A 256 14.67 -10.38 -14.71
C ILE A 256 15.10 -9.54 -15.92
N ASN A 257 16.20 -8.79 -15.83
CA ASN A 257 16.68 -7.95 -16.93
C ASN A 257 16.91 -8.76 -18.22
N THR A 258 17.46 -9.98 -18.14
CA THR A 258 17.69 -10.82 -19.32
C THR A 258 16.40 -11.25 -20.03
N LEU A 259 15.27 -11.26 -19.32
CA LEU A 259 13.95 -11.64 -19.85
C LEU A 259 13.20 -10.46 -20.47
N ILE A 260 13.56 -9.22 -20.14
CA ILE A 260 12.85 -8.00 -20.60
C ILE A 260 12.75 -7.86 -22.11
N PRO A 261 13.76 -8.20 -22.94
CA PRO A 261 13.62 -8.12 -24.39
C PRO A 261 12.48 -8.96 -24.98
N GLY A 262 12.01 -9.98 -24.25
CA GLY A 262 10.87 -10.80 -24.62
C GLY A 262 9.52 -10.30 -24.11
N VAL A 263 9.50 -9.22 -23.32
CA VAL A 263 8.32 -8.69 -22.62
C VAL A 263 8.03 -7.24 -22.99
N LEU A 264 9.09 -6.44 -23.16
CA LEU A 264 9.03 -5.07 -23.67
C LEU A 264 9.70 -5.01 -25.05
N PRO A 265 9.28 -4.09 -25.94
CA PRO A 265 9.86 -3.94 -27.27
C PRO A 265 11.25 -3.26 -27.21
N LEU A 266 12.22 -3.95 -26.59
CA LEU A 266 13.58 -3.50 -26.34
C LEU A 266 14.57 -4.61 -26.69
N SER A 267 15.73 -4.23 -27.22
CA SER A 267 16.85 -5.15 -27.45
C SER A 267 17.63 -5.43 -26.16
N ALA A 268 18.36 -6.55 -26.13
CA ALA A 268 19.26 -6.84 -25.02
C ALA A 268 20.37 -5.78 -24.84
N ALA A 269 20.76 -5.10 -25.93
CA ALA A 269 21.72 -4.00 -25.88
C ALA A 269 21.15 -2.77 -25.14
N GLU A 270 19.90 -2.41 -25.41
CA GLU A 270 19.21 -1.32 -24.72
C GLU A 270 19.03 -1.61 -23.23
N VAL A 271 18.70 -2.85 -22.87
CA VAL A 271 18.61 -3.28 -21.45
C VAL A 271 19.96 -3.12 -20.74
N ARG A 272 21.06 -3.59 -21.36
CA ARG A 272 22.41 -3.44 -20.78
C ARG A 272 22.83 -1.98 -20.66
N ALA A 273 22.53 -1.16 -21.66
CA ALA A 273 22.81 0.28 -21.63
C ALA A 273 22.05 0.95 -20.48
N ALA A 274 20.78 0.58 -20.26
CA ALA A 274 20.00 1.08 -19.15
C ALA A 274 20.57 0.67 -17.79
N ALA A 275 21.04 -0.58 -17.64
CA ALA A 275 21.65 -1.06 -16.41
C ALA A 275 22.94 -0.30 -16.08
N ALA A 276 23.82 -0.10 -17.08
CA ALA A 276 25.05 0.67 -16.92
C ALA A 276 24.80 2.13 -16.51
N ALA A 277 23.79 2.77 -17.10
CA ALA A 277 23.40 4.15 -16.79
C ALA A 277 22.82 4.34 -15.38
N LEU A 278 22.41 3.25 -14.71
CA LEU A 278 21.89 3.28 -13.34
C LEU A 278 22.96 2.98 -12.28
N THR A 279 24.15 2.57 -12.70
CA THR A 279 25.31 2.32 -11.84
C THR A 279 26.36 3.44 -11.90
N SER A 280 26.26 4.32 -12.90
CA SER A 280 27.06 5.54 -13.06
C SER A 280 26.50 6.69 -12.25
#